data_AF-I6QZ35-F1
#
_entry.id   AF-I6QZ35-F1
#
_cell.length_a   1.000
_cell.length_b   1.000
_cell.length_c   1.000
_cell.angle_alpha   90.00
_cell.angle_beta   90.00
_cell.angle_gamma   90.00
#
_symmetry.space_group_name_H-M   'P 1'
#
loop_
_entity.id
_entity.type
_entity.pdbx_description
1 polymer ?
#
loop_
_entity_poly.entity_id
_entity_poly.type
_entity_poly.pdbx_seq_one_letter_code
_entity_poly.pdbx_strand_id
1 'polypeptide(L)'
;PKAHKMLMDCLNWRIQNGIDSVLAKPIVPSDLYRAIRDTLLVGLTGYSKQGQPVYAFGVGLSTLDKASVHYYVQSHIQMNEYRDRVVL
;
A
#
# COMPACT_ATOMS: atom_id res chain seq x y z
N PRO A 1 18.24 1.96 21.55
CA PRO A 1 19.02 2.48 20.40
C PRO A 1 18.49 2.07 19.01
N LYS A 2 18.33 0.75 18.72
CA LYS A 2 17.89 0.28 17.38
C LYS A 2 16.46 0.70 17.02
N ALA A 3 15.51 0.56 17.93
CA ALA A 3 14.12 0.99 17.72
C ALA A 3 13.99 2.50 17.49
N HIS A 4 14.71 3.31 18.29
CA HIS A 4 14.76 4.76 18.09
C HIS A 4 15.30 5.13 16.71
N LYS A 5 16.39 4.50 16.26
CA LYS A 5 16.92 4.73 14.91
C LYS A 5 15.90 4.35 13.84
N MET A 6 15.29 3.17 13.93
CA MET A 6 14.26 2.73 12.99
C MET A 6 13.09 3.72 12.92
N LEU A 7 12.63 4.22 14.07
CA LEU A 7 11.56 5.22 14.13
C LEU A 7 11.97 6.52 13.44
N MET A 8 13.15 7.05 13.75
CA MET A 8 13.66 8.28 13.13
C MET A 8 13.83 8.11 11.62
N ASP A 9 14.35 6.97 11.16
CA ASP A 9 14.51 6.65 9.74
C ASP A 9 13.14 6.59 9.04
N CYS A 10 12.13 5.96 9.66
CA CYS A 10 10.76 5.93 9.13
C CYS A 10 10.14 7.33 9.03
N LEU A 11 10.24 8.14 10.08
CA LEU A 11 9.68 9.49 10.11
C LEU A 11 10.35 10.40 9.06
N ASN A 12 11.68 10.34 8.95
CA ASN A 12 12.42 11.09 7.94
C ASN A 12 12.02 10.66 6.52
N TRP A 13 11.88 9.36 6.28
CA TRP A 13 11.43 8.84 4.99
C TRP A 13 10.02 9.35 4.63
N ARG A 14 9.10 9.39 5.61
CA ARG A 14 7.74 9.92 5.38
C ARG A 14 7.73 11.39 4.98
N ILE A 15 8.52 12.22 5.67
CA ILE A 15 8.64 13.65 5.38
C ILE A 15 9.24 13.88 3.99
N GLN A 16 10.34 13.19 3.66
CA GLN A 16 11.04 13.33 2.38
C GLN A 16 10.15 12.95 1.18
N ASN A 17 9.26 11.98 1.35
CA ASN A 17 8.39 11.49 0.27
C ASN A 17 6.95 12.04 0.34
N GLY A 18 6.64 12.93 1.29
CA GLY A 18 5.31 13.51 1.43
C GLY A 18 4.20 12.47 1.68
N ILE A 19 4.50 11.40 2.42
CA ILE A 19 3.61 10.24 2.58
C ILE A 19 2.30 10.62 3.27
N ASP A 20 2.34 11.55 4.22
CA ASP A 20 1.13 12.00 4.92
C ASP A 20 0.17 12.72 3.97
N SER A 21 0.68 13.42 2.94
CA SER A 21 -0.14 14.01 1.88
C SER A 21 -0.76 12.93 0.97
N VAL A 22 -0.02 11.86 0.69
CA VAL A 22 -0.50 10.71 -0.08
C VAL A 22 -1.62 9.98 0.66
N LEU A 23 -1.56 9.91 1.99
CA LEU A 23 -2.58 9.26 2.82
C LEU A 23 -3.70 10.19 3.31
N ALA A 24 -3.61 11.50 3.04
CA ALA A 24 -4.54 12.50 3.57
C ALA A 24 -5.98 12.31 3.07
N LYS A 25 -6.17 11.71 1.90
CA LYS A 25 -7.48 11.41 1.30
C LYS A 25 -7.52 9.97 0.80
N PRO A 26 -8.68 9.29 0.87
CA PRO A 26 -8.84 7.99 0.23
C PRO A 26 -8.76 8.13 -1.30
N ILE A 27 -8.53 7.01 -1.99
CA ILE A 27 -8.56 6.95 -3.45
C ILE A 27 -10.03 6.99 -3.88
N VAL A 28 -10.45 8.10 -4.47
CA VAL A 28 -11.81 8.32 -4.96
C VAL A 28 -11.81 8.60 -6.47
N PRO A 29 -12.83 8.15 -7.22
CA PRO A 29 -14.00 7.36 -6.78
C PRO A 29 -13.63 5.89 -6.43
N SER A 30 -14.53 5.17 -5.75
CA SER A 30 -14.31 3.76 -5.38
C SER A 30 -13.97 2.85 -6.56
N ASP A 31 -14.48 3.18 -7.75
CA ASP A 31 -14.22 2.42 -8.97
C ASP A 31 -12.78 2.59 -9.46
N LEU A 32 -12.16 3.75 -9.21
CA LEU A 32 -10.73 3.97 -9.48
C LEU A 32 -9.89 3.09 -8.56
N TYR A 33 -10.23 3.06 -7.26
CA TYR A 33 -9.56 2.18 -6.30
C TYR A 33 -9.66 0.71 -6.70
N ARG A 34 -10.86 0.25 -7.07
CA ARG A 34 -11.08 -1.12 -7.56
C ARG A 34 -10.25 -1.41 -8.81
N ALA A 35 -10.29 -0.54 -9.81
CA ALA A 35 -9.51 -0.72 -11.05
C ALA A 35 -8.01 -0.85 -10.76
N ILE A 36 -7.47 -0.07 -9.82
CA ILE A 36 -6.07 -0.19 -9.38
C ILE A 36 -5.81 -1.54 -8.71
N ARG A 37 -6.66 -1.96 -7.76
CA ARG A 37 -6.50 -3.21 -7.01
C ARG A 37 -6.60 -4.44 -7.91
N ASP A 38 -7.50 -4.42 -8.88
CA ASP A 38 -7.71 -5.51 -9.83
C ASP A 38 -6.50 -5.72 -10.74
N THR A 39 -5.76 -4.66 -11.10
CA THR A 39 -4.53 -4.80 -11.89
C THR A 39 -3.38 -5.45 -11.14
N LEU A 40 -3.34 -5.34 -9.80
CA LEU A 40 -2.27 -5.88 -8.98
C LEU A 40 -2.65 -7.21 -8.28
N LEU A 41 -3.83 -7.78 -8.60
CA LEU A 41 -4.42 -9.00 -8.02
C LEU A 41 -3.86 -9.31 -6.63
N VAL A 42 -4.15 -8.41 -5.68
CA VAL A 42 -3.56 -8.48 -4.34
C VAL A 42 -4.47 -9.25 -3.41
N GLY A 43 -3.99 -10.41 -2.94
CA GLY A 43 -4.64 -11.20 -1.90
C GLY A 43 -3.77 -11.35 -0.66
N LEU A 44 -4.36 -11.18 0.53
CA LEU A 44 -3.74 -11.63 1.78
C LEU A 44 -3.99 -13.13 1.93
N THR A 45 -2.94 -13.94 1.95
CA THR A 45 -3.07 -15.41 1.91
C THR A 45 -2.84 -16.07 3.27
N GLY A 46 -2.88 -15.31 4.37
CA GLY A 46 -2.64 -15.79 5.72
C GLY A 46 -1.20 -15.56 6.19
N TYR A 47 -0.62 -16.54 6.90
CA TYR A 47 0.69 -16.44 7.53
C TYR A 47 1.64 -17.55 7.09
N SER A 48 2.94 -17.26 7.05
CA SER A 48 3.99 -18.26 6.85
C SER A 48 4.08 -19.21 8.05
N LYS A 49 4.86 -20.29 7.91
CA LYS A 49 5.16 -21.21 9.04
C LYS A 49 5.85 -20.50 10.22
N GLN A 50 6.47 -19.34 9.97
CA GLN A 50 7.13 -18.49 10.96
C GLN A 50 6.22 -17.40 11.51
N GLY A 51 4.93 -17.38 11.14
CA GLY A 51 3.95 -16.41 11.63
C GLY A 51 4.05 -15.03 10.97
N GLN A 52 4.69 -14.91 9.81
CA GLN A 52 4.78 -13.64 9.06
C GLN A 52 3.59 -13.52 8.11
N PRO A 53 2.92 -12.35 8.00
CA PRO A 53 1.84 -12.16 7.06
C PRO A 53 2.34 -12.30 5.61
N VAL A 54 1.58 -13.00 4.77
CA VAL A 54 1.91 -13.24 3.35
C VAL A 54 0.95 -12.47 2.46
N TYR A 55 1.53 -11.69 1.55
CA TYR A 55 0.81 -10.98 0.50
C TYR A 55 1.21 -11.57 -0.85
N ALA A 56 0.22 -11.98 -1.65
CA ALA A 56 0.42 -12.43 -3.02
C ALA A 56 0.04 -11.31 -3.99
N PHE A 57 0.90 -11.04 -4.96
CA PHE A 57 0.70 -10.02 -6.00
C PHE A 57 0.72 -10.69 -7.37
N GLY A 58 -0.42 -10.68 -8.06
CA GLY A 58 -0.51 -11.17 -9.43
C GLY A 58 -0.19 -10.04 -10.42
N VAL A 59 1.02 -10.00 -10.95
CA VAL A 59 1.48 -8.92 -11.86
C VAL A 59 1.33 -9.25 -13.34
N GLY A 60 0.93 -10.48 -13.69
CA GLY A 60 0.88 -10.95 -15.09
C GLY A 60 -0.11 -10.19 -15.99
N LEU A 61 -1.13 -9.56 -15.40
CA LEU A 61 -2.12 -8.72 -16.09
C LEU A 61 -2.00 -7.24 -15.72
N SER A 62 -0.94 -6.85 -15.00
CA SER A 62 -0.77 -5.48 -14.52
C SER A 62 -0.23 -4.58 -15.62
N THR A 63 -1.09 -3.72 -16.16
CA THR A 63 -0.74 -2.75 -17.21
C THR A 63 -0.34 -1.38 -16.65
N LEU A 64 -0.55 -1.12 -15.36
CA LEU A 64 -0.29 0.17 -14.68
C LEU A 64 -0.92 1.39 -15.42
N ASP A 65 -2.00 1.15 -16.17
CA ASP A 65 -2.65 2.10 -17.07
C ASP A 65 -3.94 2.70 -16.49
N LYS A 66 -4.37 2.27 -15.30
CA LYS A 66 -5.65 2.70 -14.70
C LYS A 66 -5.56 4.02 -13.96
N ALA A 67 -4.37 4.43 -13.55
CA ALA A 67 -4.14 5.63 -12.77
C ALA A 67 -2.68 6.11 -12.89
N SER A 68 -2.38 7.29 -12.34
CA SER A 68 -1.00 7.71 -12.16
C SER A 68 -0.27 6.79 -11.16
N VAL A 69 1.06 6.71 -11.28
CA VAL A 69 1.91 5.93 -10.37
C VAL A 69 1.68 6.25 -8.89
N HIS A 70 1.31 7.50 -8.57
CA HIS A 70 1.04 7.93 -7.20
C HIS A 70 -0.12 7.17 -6.56
N TYR A 71 -1.16 6.82 -7.31
CA TYR A 71 -2.29 6.07 -6.78
C TYR A 71 -1.95 4.59 -6.53
N TYR A 72 -1.09 4.00 -7.37
CA TYR A 72 -0.56 2.66 -7.14
C TYR A 72 0.27 2.59 -5.85
N VAL A 73 1.15 3.59 -5.66
CA VAL A 73 1.96 3.72 -4.44
C VAL A 73 1.07 3.95 -3.22
N GLN A 74 0.08 4.84 -3.32
CA GLN A 74 -0.89 5.10 -2.26
C GLN A 74 -1.64 3.83 -1.84
N SER A 75 -2.16 3.07 -2.80
CA SER A 75 -2.84 1.80 -2.55
C SER A 75 -1.93 0.81 -1.83
N HIS A 76 -0.63 0.79 -2.15
CA HIS A 76 0.33 -0.10 -1.50
C HIS A 76 0.63 0.31 -0.05
N ILE A 77 0.78 1.61 0.20
CA ILE A 77 1.00 2.14 1.56
C ILE A 77 -0.23 1.92 2.43
N GLN A 78 -1.45 2.09 1.89
CA GLN A 78 -2.69 1.83 2.61
C GLN A 78 -2.77 0.38 3.13
N MET A 79 -2.29 -0.61 2.38
CA MET A 79 -2.23 -2.00 2.85
C MET A 79 -1.25 -2.20 4.01
N ASN A 80 -0.17 -1.42 4.08
CA ASN A 80 0.76 -1.50 5.20
C ASN A 80 0.20 -0.85 6.48
N GLU A 81 -0.49 0.29 6.34
CA GLU A 81 -1.06 1.05 7.46
C GLU A 81 -2.34 0.41 8.00
N TYR A 82 -3.24 -0.02 7.11
CA TYR A 82 -4.59 -0.43 7.45
C TYR A 82 -4.84 -1.93 7.28
N ARG A 83 -3.87 -2.69 6.73
CA ARG A 83 -4.03 -4.11 6.37
C ARG A 83 -5.19 -4.28 5.39
N ASP A 84 -6.21 -5.04 5.78
CA ASP A 84 -7.41 -5.31 4.99
C ASP A 84 -8.55 -4.32 5.29
N ARG A 85 -8.33 -3.36 6.20
CA ARG A 85 -9.31 -2.31 6.51
C ARG A 85 -9.27 -1.28 5.38
N VAL A 86 -10.18 -1.40 4.42
CA VAL A 86 -10.34 -0.40 3.37
C VAL A 86 -10.98 0.85 3.97
N VAL A 87 -10.29 1.98 3.88
CA VAL A 87 -10.88 3.31 4.13
C VAL A 87 -11.47 3.78 2.80
N LEU A 88 -12.79 3.60 2.65
CA LEU A 88 -13.57 4.12 1.51
C LEU A 88 -13.99 5.57 1.79
#